data_AF-A0A7K6S894-F1
#
_entry.id   AF-A0A7K6S894-F1
#
_cell.length_a   1.000
_cell.length_b   1.000
_cell.length_c   1.000
_cell.angle_alpha   90.00
_cell.angle_beta   90.00
_cell.angle_gamma   90.00
#
_symmetry.space_group_name_H-M   'P 1'
#
loop_
_entity.id
_entity.type
_entity.pdbx_description
1 polymer ?
#
loop_
_entity_poly.entity_id
_entity_poly.type
_entity_poly.pdbx_seq_one_letter_code
_entity_poly.pdbx_strand_id
1 'polypeptide(L)'
;MYGSARTISNLEGSPSRSPRLPRSPRLGHRRTNSGGGGGTGKTLSMENIQSLNAAYATSGPMYLSDHEGVASTTFPKGTMTLGRATNRAVYGGRVTAMGSSPNIASAGLSHTDVLSYTDQHGGLTTSAHHHHHQVPSMLRQVRDSTMLDLQAQLKDLQRENDLLRKELDIKDSKLGSSMNSIKTFWSPELKKERVLRKEEAARMSVLKEQMRVSHEENQHLQLTIQALQDELRTQRDLNHLLQQESGNRGAEHFTIELTEENFRRLQAEHDRQAKELFLLRKTLEEMELRIETQKQTLNARDESIKKLLEMLQSKGLPSKGMEDDNERTRRMAEAESQVNHLEVILDQKEKENMHLREELHRRTQLQPEPAKTKALQTVIEMKDTKIASLERNIRDLEDEIQMLKTNGVLNTEDREEEIKQIEVYKSHSKFMKNKIDQLKQELSKKESELLALQTKLETLSNQNSDCKQHIEVLKESLTAKEQRAAILQTEVDALRLRLEEKETFLNKKTKQLQDLTEEKGTLAGEIRDMKDMLEVKERKINVLQKKIENLQEQLRDKDKQLTNLKDRVKSLQTDSSNTDTALATLEEALSEK
;
A
#
# COMPACT_ATOMS: atom_id res chain seq x y z
N MET A 1 27.93 58.40 -17.31
CA MET A 1 28.85 57.77 -18.30
C MET A 1 28.72 56.26 -18.17
N TYR A 2 28.88 55.51 -19.27
CA TYR A 2 28.99 54.04 -19.45
C TYR A 2 28.36 53.07 -18.42
N GLY A 3 27.58 52.06 -18.82
CA GLY A 3 27.21 51.63 -20.17
C GLY A 3 26.16 50.50 -20.14
N SER A 4 25.56 50.14 -21.28
CA SER A 4 24.42 49.21 -21.33
C SER A 4 24.28 48.44 -22.66
N ALA A 5 23.72 47.22 -22.53
CA ALA A 5 22.95 46.45 -23.52
C ALA A 5 23.63 45.58 -24.60
N ARG A 6 22.85 44.54 -25.01
CA ARG A 6 22.90 43.66 -26.21
C ARG A 6 23.91 42.49 -26.19
N THR A 7 23.45 41.25 -26.38
CA THR A 7 23.28 40.61 -27.70
C THR A 7 21.88 39.99 -27.95
N ILE A 8 21.56 39.65 -29.20
CA ILE A 8 20.24 39.14 -29.67
C ILE A 8 20.40 38.18 -30.87
N SER A 9 19.71 37.03 -30.85
CA SER A 9 19.26 36.20 -32.01
C SER A 9 18.28 35.12 -31.48
N ASN A 10 17.00 34.97 -31.85
CA ASN A 10 16.21 35.35 -33.05
C ASN A 10 16.71 34.62 -34.32
N LEU A 11 15.93 33.97 -35.20
CA LEU A 11 14.45 33.74 -35.38
C LEU A 11 14.13 32.22 -35.15
N GLU A 12 12.92 31.63 -35.25
CA GLU A 12 11.49 32.00 -35.46
C GLU A 12 10.58 30.94 -34.73
N GLY A 13 9.27 30.70 -34.94
CA GLY A 13 8.25 31.24 -35.86
C GLY A 13 6.81 30.78 -35.50
N SER A 14 5.77 31.42 -36.05
CA SER A 14 4.35 31.33 -35.61
C SER A 14 3.40 31.92 -36.68
N PRO A 15 2.04 32.00 -36.54
CA PRO A 15 1.05 31.19 -35.81
C PRO A 15 -0.22 30.83 -36.67
N SER A 16 -1.28 30.27 -36.05
CA SER A 16 -2.64 30.89 -35.97
C SER A 16 -3.91 30.10 -36.42
N ARG A 17 -5.03 30.52 -35.80
CA ARG A 17 -6.46 30.48 -36.22
C ARG A 17 -7.27 29.16 -36.23
N SER A 18 -8.32 29.17 -35.41
CA SER A 18 -9.54 28.36 -35.54
C SER A 18 -10.56 28.99 -36.52
N PRO A 19 -11.49 28.20 -37.06
CA PRO A 19 -12.83 28.68 -37.44
C PRO A 19 -13.99 27.86 -36.80
N ARG A 20 -15.24 28.29 -37.02
CA ARG A 20 -16.47 27.72 -36.43
C ARG A 20 -17.22 26.73 -37.35
N LEU A 21 -18.09 25.94 -36.70
CA LEU A 21 -19.24 25.15 -37.19
C LEU A 21 -19.87 25.49 -38.57
N PRO A 22 -20.40 24.46 -39.26
CA PRO A 22 -21.65 24.53 -40.01
C PRO A 22 -22.83 23.74 -39.35
N ARG A 23 -24.00 23.74 -40.01
CA ARG A 23 -25.32 23.32 -39.48
C ARG A 23 -25.68 21.84 -39.67
N SER A 24 -26.66 21.38 -38.90
CA SER A 24 -27.42 20.12 -39.09
C SER A 24 -28.35 20.14 -40.31
N PRO A 25 -28.71 18.96 -40.86
CA PRO A 25 -30.00 18.69 -41.49
C PRO A 25 -30.98 17.98 -40.52
N ARG A 26 -32.30 18.07 -40.78
CA ARG A 26 -33.36 17.44 -39.95
C ARG A 26 -34.52 16.95 -40.83
N LEU A 27 -34.62 15.64 -41.03
CA LEU A 27 -35.71 14.88 -41.71
C LEU A 27 -35.51 13.39 -41.35
N GLY A 28 -36.51 12.52 -41.23
CA GLY A 28 -37.97 12.69 -41.28
C GLY A 28 -38.68 11.38 -40.87
N HIS A 29 -39.95 11.47 -40.47
CA HIS A 29 -40.82 10.40 -39.94
C HIS A 29 -40.54 8.91 -40.26
N ARG A 30 -40.77 8.06 -39.24
CA ARG A 30 -41.81 7.02 -39.37
C ARG A 30 -42.65 6.89 -38.09
N ARG A 31 -43.97 6.83 -38.24
CA ARG A 31 -44.94 6.48 -37.17
C ARG A 31 -45.26 4.99 -37.24
N THR A 32 -45.38 4.35 -36.08
CA THR A 32 -46.32 3.24 -35.81
C THR A 32 -46.89 3.44 -34.40
N ASN A 33 -48.10 2.94 -34.12
CA ASN A 33 -48.84 3.33 -32.90
C ASN A 33 -49.80 2.22 -32.42
N SER A 34 -49.36 1.44 -31.42
CA SER A 34 -50.14 0.43 -30.67
C SER A 34 -49.23 -0.17 -29.58
N GLY A 35 -49.69 -0.56 -28.39
CA GLY A 35 -51.02 -0.48 -27.80
C GLY A 35 -51.13 -1.43 -26.60
N GLY A 36 -51.44 -0.91 -25.40
CA GLY A 36 -51.40 -1.66 -24.14
C GLY A 36 -49.98 -1.85 -23.57
N GLY A 37 -49.81 -2.20 -22.29
CA GLY A 37 -50.82 -2.29 -21.23
C GLY A 37 -50.35 -3.06 -19.99
N GLY A 38 -50.16 -2.36 -18.85
CA GLY A 38 -49.74 -2.95 -17.58
C GLY A 38 -48.23 -3.24 -17.47
N GLY A 39 -47.76 -3.58 -16.27
CA GLY A 39 -46.36 -3.97 -16.02
C GLY A 39 -45.62 -3.07 -15.02
N THR A 40 -45.67 -3.48 -13.76
CA THR A 40 -44.83 -3.03 -12.64
C THR A 40 -43.33 -2.97 -12.97
N GLY A 41 -42.63 -1.94 -12.48
CA GLY A 41 -41.17 -1.93 -12.36
C GLY A 41 -40.51 -0.63 -12.84
N LYS A 42 -40.14 0.25 -11.89
CA LYS A 42 -39.18 1.33 -12.15
C LYS A 42 -37.97 1.14 -11.25
N THR A 43 -36.89 0.64 -11.86
CA THR A 43 -35.53 0.91 -11.41
C THR A 43 -35.31 2.43 -11.38
N LEU A 44 -34.58 2.91 -10.38
CA LEU A 44 -34.06 4.28 -10.36
C LEU A 44 -32.54 4.20 -10.47
N SER A 45 -32.02 4.78 -11.56
CA SER A 45 -30.58 4.91 -11.81
C SER A 45 -29.97 6.02 -10.97
N MET A 46 -28.72 5.83 -10.55
CA MET A 46 -27.89 6.86 -9.93
C MET A 46 -27.60 8.00 -10.91
N GLU A 47 -28.14 9.20 -10.69
CA GLU A 47 -27.50 10.43 -11.17
C GLU A 47 -27.79 11.68 -10.31
N ASN A 48 -26.91 11.88 -9.33
CA ASN A 48 -26.29 13.14 -8.90
C ASN A 48 -27.09 14.42 -8.54
N ILE A 49 -27.02 14.75 -7.24
CA ILE A 49 -26.70 16.07 -6.63
C ILE A 49 -27.53 17.31 -7.06
N GLN A 50 -28.31 17.89 -6.14
CA GLN A 50 -28.14 19.27 -5.61
C GLN A 50 -29.22 19.68 -4.58
N SER A 51 -28.86 20.64 -3.71
CA SER A 51 -29.69 21.38 -2.73
C SER A 51 -30.53 20.59 -1.71
N LEU A 52 -30.12 20.64 -0.43
CA LEU A 52 -31.03 20.45 0.71
C LEU A 52 -30.62 21.25 1.98
N ASN A 53 -30.15 22.50 1.79
CA ASN A 53 -29.90 23.47 2.88
C ASN A 53 -31.19 24.17 3.37
N ALA A 54 -32.33 23.48 3.36
CA ALA A 54 -33.66 24.06 3.56
C ALA A 54 -34.52 23.25 4.55
N ALA A 55 -33.98 22.98 5.75
CA ALA A 55 -34.64 22.16 6.78
C ALA A 55 -34.49 22.66 8.24
N TYR A 56 -33.80 23.77 8.49
CA TYR A 56 -33.51 24.28 9.85
C TYR A 56 -34.01 25.71 10.11
N ALA A 57 -35.24 26.00 9.68
CA ALA A 57 -35.88 27.30 9.85
C ALA A 57 -37.31 27.19 10.40
N THR A 58 -37.51 26.45 11.50
CA THR A 58 -38.74 26.51 12.35
C THR A 58 -38.60 25.67 13.64
N SER A 59 -38.15 26.28 14.74
CA SER A 59 -38.66 26.02 16.11
C SER A 59 -37.86 26.81 17.16
N GLY A 60 -38.49 27.78 17.81
CA GLY A 60 -37.98 28.37 19.06
C GLY A 60 -38.21 27.45 20.28
N PRO A 61 -37.71 27.82 21.47
CA PRO A 61 -37.68 26.93 22.63
C PRO A 61 -39.05 26.79 23.30
N MET A 62 -39.37 25.55 23.72
CA MET A 62 -40.37 25.28 24.75
C MET A 62 -39.64 25.02 26.07
N TYR A 63 -39.82 25.92 27.04
CA TYR A 63 -39.48 25.64 28.44
C TYR A 63 -40.50 24.64 29.01
N LEU A 64 -40.01 23.59 29.68
CA LEU A 64 -40.74 22.84 30.69
C LEU A 64 -39.75 22.48 31.82
N SER A 65 -40.23 22.57 33.06
CA SER A 65 -39.39 22.65 34.25
C SER A 65 -39.11 21.30 34.93
N ASP A 66 -38.16 21.40 35.86
CA ASP A 66 -37.67 20.45 36.84
C ASP A 66 -38.68 19.44 37.42
N HIS A 67 -38.20 18.22 37.66
CA HIS A 67 -38.53 17.51 38.89
C HIS A 67 -37.35 16.63 39.36
N GLU A 68 -37.16 16.50 40.67
CA GLU A 68 -36.06 15.73 41.26
C GLU A 68 -36.18 14.21 41.06
N GLY A 69 -35.03 13.54 41.02
CA GLY A 69 -34.88 12.09 41.13
C GLY A 69 -33.57 11.73 41.83
N VAL A 70 -33.66 11.07 43.00
CA VAL A 70 -32.54 10.85 43.93
C VAL A 70 -31.84 9.50 43.68
N ALA A 71 -30.58 9.39 44.15
CA ALA A 71 -29.87 8.18 44.58
C ALA A 71 -28.71 7.64 43.72
N SER A 72 -27.51 7.97 44.22
CA SER A 72 -26.45 7.02 44.62
C SER A 72 -25.56 6.35 43.56
N THR A 73 -24.26 6.39 43.86
CA THR A 73 -23.15 5.81 43.09
C THR A 73 -22.69 4.47 43.66
N THR A 74 -22.45 3.46 42.82
CA THR A 74 -21.57 2.32 43.14
C THR A 74 -20.74 1.89 41.93
N PHE A 75 -19.42 2.13 42.00
CA PHE A 75 -18.44 1.45 41.13
C PHE A 75 -18.18 0.02 41.65
N PRO A 76 -17.61 -0.84 40.81
CA PRO A 76 -16.31 -1.40 41.18
C PRO A 76 -15.24 -1.21 40.10
N LYS A 77 -13.99 -0.98 40.53
CA LYS A 77 -12.80 -1.08 39.66
C LYS A 77 -12.38 -2.55 39.56
N GLY A 78 -11.93 -2.97 38.38
CA GLY A 78 -11.46 -4.33 38.14
C GLY A 78 -10.05 -4.62 38.64
N THR A 79 -9.70 -5.90 38.66
CA THR A 79 -8.31 -6.41 38.74
C THR A 79 -8.28 -7.82 38.14
N MET A 80 -7.45 -8.02 37.12
CA MET A 80 -6.94 -9.33 36.74
C MET A 80 -5.47 -9.21 36.39
N THR A 81 -4.68 -10.14 36.89
CA THR A 81 -3.21 -10.10 36.87
C THR A 81 -2.64 -11.22 36.02
N LEU A 82 -1.68 -10.91 35.14
CA LEU A 82 -0.52 -11.72 34.73
C LEU A 82 0.30 -10.87 33.73
N GLY A 83 1.63 -10.88 33.67
CA GLY A 83 2.61 -11.54 34.53
C GLY A 83 3.77 -12.13 33.72
N ARG A 84 4.99 -11.57 33.83
CA ARG A 84 6.22 -12.27 33.44
C ARG A 84 7.46 -11.77 34.19
N ALA A 85 8.39 -12.67 34.46
CA ALA A 85 9.57 -12.42 35.27
C ALA A 85 10.73 -11.78 34.50
N THR A 86 11.59 -11.09 35.24
CA THR A 86 12.90 -10.59 34.81
C THR A 86 13.94 -11.71 34.75
N ASN A 87 14.93 -11.58 33.87
CA ASN A 87 16.19 -12.32 33.96
C ASN A 87 17.34 -11.42 33.50
N ARG A 88 18.48 -11.46 34.17
CA ARG A 88 19.61 -10.52 33.97
C ARG A 88 20.97 -11.20 34.14
N ALA A 89 21.73 -11.28 33.05
CA ALA A 89 23.20 -11.39 32.99
C ALA A 89 23.62 -10.64 31.71
N VAL A 90 24.58 -9.72 31.66
CA VAL A 90 25.88 -9.56 32.36
C VAL A 90 26.97 -10.50 31.85
N TYR A 91 27.33 -10.31 30.58
CA TYR A 91 28.69 -10.36 30.01
C TYR A 91 28.74 -9.26 28.92
N GLY A 92 29.87 -8.69 28.53
CA GLY A 92 31.26 -8.93 28.91
C GLY A 92 32.15 -8.41 27.78
N GLY A 93 32.54 -7.13 27.84
CA GLY A 93 33.03 -6.42 26.66
C GLY A 93 34.45 -6.80 26.21
N ARG A 94 34.67 -6.80 24.88
CA ARG A 94 35.99 -6.61 24.26
C ARG A 94 35.86 -5.70 23.04
N VAL A 95 36.84 -4.80 22.90
CA VAL A 95 37.03 -3.96 21.72
C VAL A 95 38.00 -4.67 20.77
N THR A 96 37.68 -4.70 19.48
CA THR A 96 38.60 -5.08 18.40
C THR A 96 38.56 -4.04 17.30
N ALA A 97 39.72 -3.68 16.76
CA ALA A 97 39.89 -2.51 15.90
C ALA A 97 39.41 -2.74 14.46
N MET A 98 39.07 -1.64 13.78
CA MET A 98 38.78 -1.59 12.35
C MET A 98 40.04 -1.88 11.53
N GLY A 99 40.04 -2.95 10.73
CA GLY A 99 41.09 -3.26 9.76
C GLY A 99 40.74 -2.80 8.35
N SER A 100 41.58 -1.97 7.74
CA SER A 100 41.40 -1.44 6.38
C SER A 100 42.12 -2.29 5.31
N SER A 101 41.48 -2.54 4.18
CA SER A 101 42.04 -3.26 3.01
C SER A 101 41.21 -2.98 1.74
N PRO A 102 41.76 -3.16 0.52
CA PRO A 102 42.05 -1.97 -0.29
C PRO A 102 41.14 -1.71 -1.49
N ASN A 103 41.28 -0.50 -2.04
CA ASN A 103 40.65 -0.06 -3.28
C ASN A 103 41.42 -0.58 -4.51
N ILE A 104 40.73 -1.14 -5.51
CA ILE A 104 41.31 -1.53 -6.81
C ILE A 104 40.73 -0.64 -7.90
N ALA A 105 41.59 0.14 -8.55
CA ALA A 105 41.19 1.05 -9.62
C ALA A 105 40.86 0.30 -10.92
N SER A 106 39.72 0.63 -11.54
CA SER A 106 39.40 0.20 -12.91
C SER A 106 40.09 1.12 -13.92
N ALA A 107 41.19 0.67 -14.52
CA ALA A 107 41.72 1.27 -15.74
C ALA A 107 40.89 0.78 -16.94
N GLY A 108 40.45 1.71 -17.79
CA GLY A 108 39.61 1.39 -18.95
C GLY A 108 40.40 0.86 -20.15
N LEU A 109 39.72 0.08 -21.00
CA LEU A 109 40.13 -0.20 -22.38
C LEU A 109 38.98 0.13 -23.34
N SER A 110 39.33 0.43 -24.59
CA SER A 110 38.51 1.21 -25.51
C SER A 110 37.52 0.41 -26.35
N HIS A 111 36.52 1.13 -26.89
CA HIS A 111 35.68 0.70 -28.01
C HIS A 111 36.50 0.06 -29.15
N THR A 112 35.89 -0.94 -29.79
CA THR A 112 36.12 -1.28 -31.21
C THR A 112 34.75 -1.53 -31.83
N ASP A 113 34.47 -0.92 -32.98
CA ASP A 113 33.11 -0.84 -33.52
C ASP A 113 32.76 -2.01 -34.44
N VAL A 114 31.51 -2.46 -34.37
CA VAL A 114 30.99 -3.57 -35.18
C VAL A 114 30.56 -3.05 -36.55
N LEU A 115 31.38 -3.30 -37.58
CA LEU A 115 31.00 -3.05 -38.96
C LEU A 115 30.12 -4.18 -39.50
N SER A 116 28.85 -3.86 -39.77
CA SER A 116 27.91 -4.72 -40.47
C SER A 116 28.29 -4.86 -41.94
N TYR A 117 28.54 -6.09 -42.41
CA TYR A 117 28.66 -6.38 -43.84
C TYR A 117 27.44 -7.17 -44.34
N THR A 118 26.76 -6.64 -45.34
CA THR A 118 25.52 -7.23 -45.89
C THR A 118 25.81 -8.35 -46.87
N ASP A 119 25.09 -9.47 -46.74
CA ASP A 119 25.04 -10.52 -47.76
C ASP A 119 24.39 -9.99 -49.06
N GLN A 120 24.88 -10.44 -50.21
CA GLN A 120 24.38 -10.01 -51.52
C GLN A 120 24.70 -11.06 -52.59
N HIS A 121 23.71 -11.92 -52.88
CA HIS A 121 23.84 -12.98 -53.90
C HIS A 121 24.03 -12.39 -55.31
N GLY A 122 25.13 -12.77 -55.98
CA GLY A 122 25.39 -12.50 -57.40
C GLY A 122 25.34 -13.80 -58.22
N GLY A 123 24.55 -13.83 -59.29
CA GLY A 123 24.31 -15.03 -60.11
C GLY A 123 25.42 -15.34 -61.13
N LEU A 124 25.52 -16.61 -61.52
CA LEU A 124 26.45 -17.13 -62.53
C LEU A 124 25.96 -16.84 -63.98
N THR A 125 26.57 -15.89 -64.69
CA THR A 125 26.49 -15.84 -66.19
C THR A 125 27.69 -15.16 -66.87
N THR A 126 28.75 -15.92 -67.19
CA THR A 126 29.67 -15.67 -68.33
C THR A 126 30.18 -17.04 -68.81
N SER A 127 29.52 -17.66 -69.79
CA SER A 127 29.73 -17.42 -71.23
C SER A 127 31.19 -17.57 -71.65
N ALA A 128 31.51 -18.68 -72.33
CA ALA A 128 32.87 -19.01 -72.72
C ALA A 128 33.27 -18.31 -74.03
N HIS A 129 34.44 -17.65 -74.03
CA HIS A 129 35.13 -17.23 -75.24
C HIS A 129 36.60 -17.68 -75.18
N HIS A 130 37.03 -18.40 -76.22
CA HIS A 130 38.44 -18.70 -76.43
C HIS A 130 39.16 -17.44 -76.93
N HIS A 131 40.28 -17.10 -76.29
CA HIS A 131 41.35 -16.34 -76.94
C HIS A 131 42.62 -17.18 -76.95
N HIS A 132 42.97 -17.67 -78.14
CA HIS A 132 44.12 -18.53 -78.37
C HIS A 132 45.40 -17.69 -78.51
N HIS A 133 45.83 -17.05 -77.42
CA HIS A 133 47.22 -16.60 -77.34
C HIS A 133 48.10 -17.83 -77.15
N GLN A 134 49.05 -18.03 -78.08
CA GLN A 134 50.02 -19.12 -78.02
C GLN A 134 51.07 -18.84 -76.93
N VAL A 135 50.70 -19.08 -75.68
CA VAL A 135 51.65 -19.28 -74.59
C VAL A 135 52.45 -20.56 -74.91
N PRO A 136 53.80 -20.53 -74.93
CA PRO A 136 54.62 -21.70 -75.25
C PRO A 136 54.26 -22.93 -74.42
N SER A 137 54.34 -24.13 -75.01
CA SER A 137 53.82 -25.37 -74.40
C SER A 137 54.33 -25.59 -72.96
N MET A 138 55.62 -25.33 -72.71
CA MET A 138 56.23 -25.40 -71.37
C MET A 138 55.56 -24.45 -70.37
N LEU A 139 55.32 -23.19 -70.75
CA LEU A 139 54.64 -22.20 -69.90
C LEU A 139 53.17 -22.55 -69.69
N ARG A 140 52.50 -23.14 -70.70
CA ARG A 140 51.14 -23.64 -70.56
C ARG A 140 51.06 -24.84 -69.60
N GLN A 141 51.99 -25.79 -69.71
CA GLN A 141 52.08 -26.94 -68.81
C GLN A 141 52.39 -26.50 -67.36
N VAL A 142 53.30 -25.54 -67.16
CA VAL A 142 53.59 -24.97 -65.83
C VAL A 142 52.37 -24.21 -65.28
N ARG A 143 51.66 -23.43 -66.10
CA ARG A 143 50.43 -22.73 -65.70
C ARG A 143 49.30 -23.70 -65.34
N ASP A 144 49.12 -24.75 -66.14
CA ASP A 144 48.03 -25.70 -65.95
C ASP A 144 48.35 -26.68 -64.78
N SER A 145 49.63 -26.95 -64.50
CA SER A 145 50.09 -27.62 -63.25
C SER A 145 49.85 -26.75 -62.02
N THR A 146 50.33 -25.50 -62.02
CA THR A 146 50.14 -24.57 -60.88
C THR A 146 48.65 -24.24 -60.66
N MET A 147 47.82 -24.28 -61.71
CA MET A 147 46.36 -24.23 -61.57
C MET A 147 45.79 -25.47 -60.87
N LEU A 148 46.34 -26.66 -61.14
CA LEU A 148 45.98 -27.89 -60.44
C LEU A 148 46.37 -27.83 -58.95
N ASP A 149 47.59 -27.34 -58.66
CA ASP A 149 48.11 -27.17 -57.31
C ASP A 149 47.28 -26.15 -56.52
N LEU A 150 46.90 -25.03 -57.13
CA LEU A 150 45.99 -24.03 -56.55
C LEU A 150 44.56 -24.58 -56.34
N GLN A 151 44.07 -25.46 -57.23
CA GLN A 151 42.80 -26.16 -57.04
C GLN A 151 42.84 -27.21 -55.93
N ALA A 152 44.00 -27.85 -55.70
CA ALA A 152 44.22 -28.73 -54.55
C ALA A 152 44.22 -27.90 -53.25
N GLN A 153 45.05 -26.85 -53.18
CA GLN A 153 45.10 -25.94 -52.04
C GLN A 153 43.73 -25.32 -51.71
N LEU A 154 42.93 -24.91 -52.71
CA LEU A 154 41.57 -24.43 -52.48
C LEU A 154 40.66 -25.49 -51.85
N LYS A 155 40.73 -26.75 -52.30
CA LYS A 155 39.95 -27.85 -51.71
C LYS A 155 40.42 -28.19 -50.30
N ASP A 156 41.72 -28.11 -50.04
CA ASP A 156 42.30 -28.40 -48.73
C ASP A 156 41.93 -27.29 -47.73
N LEU A 157 42.06 -26.01 -48.11
CA LEU A 157 41.56 -24.87 -47.35
C LEU A 157 40.04 -24.90 -47.13
N GLN A 158 39.25 -25.38 -48.10
CA GLN A 158 37.80 -25.59 -47.93
C GLN A 158 37.51 -26.66 -46.87
N ARG A 159 38.20 -27.80 -46.90
CA ARG A 159 38.07 -28.83 -45.86
C ARG A 159 38.54 -28.34 -44.49
N GLU A 160 39.61 -27.55 -44.43
CA GLU A 160 40.08 -26.91 -43.21
C GLU A 160 39.03 -25.92 -42.66
N ASN A 161 38.41 -25.10 -43.50
CA ASN A 161 37.33 -24.20 -43.09
C ASN A 161 36.12 -24.98 -42.54
N ASP A 162 35.73 -26.09 -43.18
CA ASP A 162 34.65 -26.97 -42.72
C ASP A 162 35.00 -27.69 -41.39
N LEU A 163 36.27 -27.98 -41.13
CA LEU A 163 36.74 -28.52 -39.85
C LEU A 163 36.75 -27.45 -38.76
N LEU A 164 37.25 -26.25 -39.05
CA LEU A 164 37.27 -25.12 -38.11
C LEU A 164 35.84 -24.67 -37.73
N ARG A 165 34.88 -24.69 -38.67
CA ARG A 165 33.46 -24.46 -38.39
C ARG A 165 32.90 -25.50 -37.41
N LYS A 166 33.13 -26.80 -37.66
CA LYS A 166 32.71 -27.86 -36.74
C LYS A 166 33.39 -27.75 -35.38
N GLU A 167 34.64 -27.33 -35.32
CA GLU A 167 35.34 -27.12 -34.05
C GLU A 167 34.79 -25.91 -33.29
N LEU A 168 34.37 -24.85 -34.00
CA LEU A 168 33.65 -23.70 -33.44
C LEU A 168 32.28 -24.12 -32.89
N ASP A 169 31.46 -24.84 -33.67
CA ASP A 169 30.16 -25.37 -33.21
C ASP A 169 30.30 -26.23 -31.95
N ILE A 170 31.36 -27.03 -31.85
CA ILE A 170 31.70 -27.85 -30.68
C ILE A 170 32.16 -26.99 -29.50
N LYS A 171 32.92 -25.91 -29.73
CA LYS A 171 33.36 -24.95 -28.69
C LYS A 171 32.16 -24.18 -28.16
N ASP A 172 31.28 -23.68 -29.02
CA ASP A 172 30.05 -22.96 -28.64
C ASP A 172 29.05 -23.87 -27.93
N SER A 173 28.91 -25.13 -28.36
CA SER A 173 28.11 -26.14 -27.62
C SER A 173 28.66 -26.40 -26.22
N LYS A 174 29.98 -26.47 -26.05
CA LYS A 174 30.64 -26.62 -24.74
C LYS A 174 30.53 -25.37 -23.87
N LEU A 175 30.68 -24.18 -24.47
CA LEU A 175 30.50 -22.89 -23.79
C LEU A 175 29.05 -22.72 -23.32
N GLY A 176 28.07 -23.00 -24.18
CA GLY A 176 26.64 -22.99 -23.84
C GLY A 176 26.29 -23.96 -22.71
N SER A 177 26.82 -25.19 -22.76
CA SER A 177 26.65 -26.18 -21.69
C SER A 177 27.29 -25.72 -20.37
N SER A 178 28.52 -25.21 -20.41
CA SER A 178 29.24 -24.66 -19.25
C SER A 178 28.52 -23.46 -18.64
N MET A 179 28.08 -22.50 -19.46
CA MET A 179 27.36 -21.31 -19.03
C MET A 179 25.97 -21.65 -18.48
N ASN A 180 25.30 -22.66 -19.02
CA ASN A 180 24.04 -23.16 -18.49
C ASN A 180 24.21 -23.95 -17.18
N SER A 181 25.32 -24.69 -17.03
CA SER A 181 25.72 -25.34 -15.78
C SER A 181 26.00 -24.31 -14.68
N ILE A 182 26.77 -23.25 -14.99
CA ILE A 182 26.98 -22.12 -14.07
C ILE A 182 25.64 -21.47 -13.69
N LYS A 183 24.75 -21.26 -14.68
CA LYS A 183 23.42 -20.68 -14.47
C LYS A 183 22.51 -21.58 -13.62
N THR A 184 22.58 -22.89 -13.71
CA THR A 184 21.75 -23.79 -12.89
C THR A 184 22.32 -24.05 -11.50
N PHE A 185 23.65 -24.17 -11.36
CA PHE A 185 24.31 -24.45 -10.09
C PHE A 185 24.47 -23.21 -9.19
N TRP A 186 24.63 -22.02 -9.75
CA TRP A 186 24.85 -20.79 -8.96
C TRP A 186 23.63 -19.87 -8.88
N SER A 187 22.67 -19.93 -9.82
CA SER A 187 21.58 -18.94 -9.83
C SER A 187 20.56 -19.07 -8.69
N PRO A 188 20.11 -20.27 -8.25
CA PRO A 188 19.17 -20.37 -7.13
C PRO A 188 19.84 -19.95 -5.82
N GLU A 189 21.07 -20.40 -5.59
CA GLU A 189 21.85 -20.18 -4.36
C GLU A 189 22.29 -18.71 -4.25
N LEU A 190 22.92 -18.12 -5.28
CA LEU A 190 23.26 -16.70 -5.26
C LEU A 190 22.02 -15.79 -5.24
N LYS A 191 20.86 -16.24 -5.73
CA LYS A 191 19.60 -15.50 -5.60
C LYS A 191 19.08 -15.53 -4.16
N LYS A 192 19.08 -16.70 -3.50
CA LYS A 192 18.79 -16.83 -2.05
C LYS A 192 19.74 -15.97 -1.23
N GLU A 193 21.03 -16.05 -1.48
CA GLU A 193 22.08 -15.32 -0.73
C GLU A 193 22.03 -13.80 -0.96
N ARG A 194 21.67 -13.35 -2.17
CA ARG A 194 21.41 -11.93 -2.47
C ARG A 194 20.14 -11.42 -1.79
N VAL A 195 19.08 -12.23 -1.70
CA VAL A 195 17.86 -11.90 -0.94
C VAL A 195 18.18 -11.84 0.55
N LEU A 196 18.88 -12.84 1.10
CA LEU A 196 19.33 -12.84 2.50
C LEU A 196 20.14 -11.59 2.85
N ARG A 197 21.16 -11.23 2.07
CA ARG A 197 21.92 -9.98 2.31
C ARG A 197 21.05 -8.71 2.19
N LYS A 198 20.03 -8.71 1.33
CA LYS A 198 19.10 -7.58 1.23
C LYS A 198 18.17 -7.50 2.44
N GLU A 199 17.68 -8.63 2.94
CA GLU A 199 16.89 -8.67 4.18
C GLU A 199 17.73 -8.35 5.42
N GLU A 200 18.98 -8.81 5.47
CA GLU A 200 19.92 -8.53 6.57
C GLU A 200 20.29 -7.04 6.59
N ALA A 201 20.57 -6.44 5.43
CA ALA A 201 20.73 -4.99 5.31
C ALA A 201 19.45 -4.22 5.71
N ALA A 202 18.25 -4.74 5.39
CA ALA A 202 16.99 -4.16 5.84
C ALA A 202 16.80 -4.26 7.36
N ARG A 203 17.07 -5.43 7.96
CA ARG A 203 17.06 -5.64 9.42
C ARG A 203 18.04 -4.71 10.13
N MET A 204 19.27 -4.57 9.61
CA MET A 204 20.28 -3.64 10.11
C MET A 204 19.83 -2.17 9.99
N SER A 205 19.16 -1.80 8.90
CA SER A 205 18.61 -0.45 8.71
C SER A 205 17.48 -0.15 9.71
N VAL A 206 16.57 -1.10 9.94
CA VAL A 206 15.47 -0.96 10.92
C VAL A 206 16.04 -0.87 12.34
N LEU A 207 17.00 -1.74 12.69
CA LEU A 207 17.65 -1.71 14.01
C LEU A 207 18.41 -0.39 14.24
N LYS A 208 19.10 0.12 13.22
CA LYS A 208 19.79 1.43 13.28
C LYS A 208 18.80 2.57 13.47
N GLU A 209 17.66 2.56 12.78
CA GLU A 209 16.62 3.57 12.95
C GLU A 209 15.95 3.48 14.33
N GLN A 210 15.69 2.28 14.84
CA GLN A 210 15.12 2.12 16.18
C GLN A 210 16.10 2.57 17.29
N MET A 211 17.41 2.36 17.09
CA MET A 211 18.45 2.96 17.94
C MET A 211 18.50 4.50 17.83
N ARG A 212 18.23 5.06 16.64
CA ARG A 212 18.16 6.52 16.41
C ARG A 212 16.97 7.13 17.17
N VAL A 213 15.77 6.57 16.99
CA VAL A 213 14.54 7.01 17.67
C VAL A 213 14.68 6.87 19.18
N SER A 214 15.18 5.74 19.69
CA SER A 214 15.36 5.55 21.13
C SER A 214 16.39 6.52 21.73
N HIS A 215 17.38 6.97 20.95
CA HIS A 215 18.28 8.04 21.38
C HIS A 215 17.59 9.41 21.44
N GLU A 216 16.75 9.75 20.45
CA GLU A 216 15.93 10.97 20.45
C GLU A 216 14.91 10.99 21.61
N GLU A 217 14.26 9.87 21.91
CA GLU A 217 13.38 9.69 23.07
C GLU A 217 14.15 9.94 24.38
N ASN A 218 15.37 9.41 24.52
CA ASN A 218 16.21 9.66 25.69
C ASN A 218 16.64 11.13 25.82
N GLN A 219 16.97 11.81 24.71
CA GLN A 219 17.26 13.25 24.71
C GLN A 219 16.03 14.07 25.12
N HIS A 220 14.85 13.75 24.57
CA HIS A 220 13.59 14.42 24.92
C HIS A 220 13.25 14.23 26.41
N LEU A 221 13.44 13.02 26.96
CA LEU A 221 13.25 12.74 28.37
C LEU A 221 14.24 13.54 29.25
N GLN A 222 15.52 13.66 28.86
CA GLN A 222 16.49 14.50 29.58
C GLN A 222 16.09 15.98 29.56
N LEU A 223 15.67 16.53 28.42
CA LEU A 223 15.19 17.91 28.31
C LEU A 223 13.91 18.13 29.15
N THR A 224 13.00 17.16 29.18
CA THR A 224 11.78 17.20 30.01
C THR A 224 12.14 17.20 31.50
N ILE A 225 13.08 16.35 31.92
CA ILE A 225 13.57 16.30 33.30
C ILE A 225 14.26 17.62 33.69
N GLN A 226 15.07 18.20 32.80
CA GLN A 226 15.72 19.49 33.04
C GLN A 226 14.68 20.61 33.23
N ALA A 227 13.70 20.72 32.33
CA ALA A 227 12.63 21.72 32.44
C ALA A 227 11.82 21.57 33.74
N LEU A 228 11.51 20.33 34.16
CA LEU A 228 10.84 20.07 35.45
C LEU A 228 11.73 20.39 36.66
N GLN A 229 13.05 20.23 36.56
CA GLN A 229 13.98 20.66 37.63
C GLN A 229 14.11 22.18 37.70
N ASP A 230 14.03 22.89 36.58
CA ASP A 230 14.06 24.36 36.53
C ASP A 230 12.74 24.96 37.04
N GLU A 231 11.59 24.38 36.69
CA GLU A 231 10.30 24.76 37.28
C GLU A 231 10.26 24.47 38.80
N LEU A 232 10.88 23.38 39.25
CA LEU A 232 11.05 23.09 40.69
C LEU A 232 12.14 23.96 41.36
N ARG A 233 12.94 24.71 40.60
CA ARG A 233 13.80 25.80 41.12
C ARG A 233 13.00 27.09 41.24
N THR A 234 12.37 27.55 40.16
CA THR A 234 11.55 28.79 40.16
C THR A 234 10.45 28.75 41.21
N GLN A 235 9.78 27.60 41.42
CA GLN A 235 8.78 27.47 42.49
C GLN A 235 9.38 27.50 43.90
N ARG A 236 10.61 27.02 44.12
CA ARG A 236 11.30 27.17 45.41
C ARG A 236 11.71 28.62 45.66
N ASP A 237 12.25 29.28 44.65
CA ASP A 237 12.69 30.68 44.74
C ASP A 237 11.50 31.62 44.97
N LEU A 238 10.38 31.39 44.25
CA LEU A 238 9.13 32.11 44.45
C LEU A 238 8.54 31.87 45.85
N ASN A 239 8.59 30.64 46.36
CA ASN A 239 8.08 30.31 47.70
C ASN A 239 8.98 30.90 48.81
N HIS A 240 10.30 30.94 48.61
CA HIS A 240 11.22 31.69 49.46
C HIS A 240 10.94 33.20 49.45
N LEU A 241 10.64 33.80 48.29
CA LEU A 241 10.26 35.20 48.18
C LEU A 241 8.95 35.48 48.93
N LEU A 242 7.93 34.64 48.73
CA LEU A 242 6.64 34.76 49.41
C LEU A 242 6.77 34.63 50.94
N GLN A 243 7.68 33.76 51.41
CA GLN A 243 8.02 33.65 52.83
C GLN A 243 8.83 34.85 53.36
N GLN A 244 9.71 35.46 52.56
CA GLN A 244 10.37 36.72 52.93
C GLN A 244 9.37 37.87 53.06
N GLU A 245 8.43 38.01 52.13
CA GLU A 245 7.37 39.03 52.21
C GLU A 245 6.47 38.79 53.44
N SER A 246 6.13 37.53 53.71
CA SER A 246 5.37 37.12 54.92
C SER A 246 6.11 37.44 56.23
N GLY A 247 7.45 37.37 56.24
CA GLY A 247 8.27 37.74 57.39
C GLY A 247 8.39 39.26 57.62
N ASN A 248 8.25 40.07 56.56
CA ASN A 248 8.44 41.52 56.61
C ASN A 248 7.13 42.34 56.66
N ARG A 249 5.96 41.71 56.48
CA ARG A 249 4.63 42.33 56.63
C ARG A 249 3.79 41.64 57.68
N GLY A 250 4.09 41.93 58.95
CA GLY A 250 3.19 41.59 60.04
C GLY A 250 1.85 42.32 59.91
N ALA A 251 0.76 41.56 60.05
CA ALA A 251 -0.60 42.04 60.33
C ALA A 251 -1.41 42.78 59.25
N GLU A 252 -1.04 42.74 57.95
CA GLU A 252 -2.04 42.95 56.88
C GLU A 252 -2.31 41.69 56.08
N HIS A 253 -3.57 41.29 56.12
CA HIS A 253 -4.13 39.98 55.81
C HIS A 253 -3.91 39.55 54.35
N PHE A 254 -3.71 38.26 54.12
CA PHE A 254 -3.90 37.65 52.80
C PHE A 254 -5.40 37.70 52.45
N THR A 255 -5.85 38.79 51.84
CA THR A 255 -7.11 38.84 51.10
C THR A 255 -6.82 38.65 49.62
N ILE A 256 -6.70 37.39 49.20
CA ILE A 256 -7.14 37.04 47.85
C ILE A 256 -8.60 37.48 47.78
N GLU A 257 -8.94 38.34 46.81
CA GLU A 257 -10.30 38.84 46.67
C GLU A 257 -11.26 37.71 46.28
N LEU A 258 -11.96 37.19 47.30
CA LEU A 258 -13.24 36.51 47.17
C LEU A 258 -14.34 37.54 46.79
N THR A 259 -14.07 38.35 45.78
CA THR A 259 -15.08 39.19 45.14
C THR A 259 -16.16 38.30 44.55
N GLU A 260 -17.42 38.69 44.75
CA GLU A 260 -18.59 37.91 44.33
C GLU A 260 -18.56 37.59 42.81
N GLU A 261 -17.93 38.47 42.02
CA GLU A 261 -17.70 38.26 40.60
C GLU A 261 -16.86 37.02 40.28
N ASN A 262 -15.84 36.68 41.08
CA ASN A 262 -15.02 35.49 40.86
C ASN A 262 -15.84 34.20 41.05
N PHE A 263 -16.71 34.14 42.06
CA PHE A 263 -17.65 33.02 42.22
C PHE A 263 -18.68 32.97 41.09
N ARG A 264 -19.26 34.11 40.68
CA ARG A 264 -20.20 34.17 39.56
C ARG A 264 -19.56 33.72 38.24
N ARG A 265 -18.29 34.09 37.98
CA ARG A 265 -17.51 33.63 36.83
C ARG A 265 -17.26 32.12 36.88
N LEU A 266 -16.84 31.58 38.02
CA LEU A 266 -16.58 30.15 38.19
C LEU A 266 -17.87 29.32 38.04
N GLN A 267 -18.99 29.78 38.58
CA GLN A 267 -20.30 29.13 38.40
C GLN A 267 -20.72 29.13 36.92
N ALA A 268 -20.59 30.27 36.22
CA ALA A 268 -20.91 30.34 34.79
C ALA A 268 -20.00 29.45 33.92
N GLU A 269 -18.75 29.24 34.34
CA GLU A 269 -17.79 28.34 33.69
C GLU A 269 -18.17 26.87 33.92
N HIS A 270 -18.52 26.49 35.16
CA HIS A 270 -19.07 25.18 35.50
C HIS A 270 -20.38 24.87 34.76
N ASP A 271 -21.32 25.82 34.70
CA ASP A 271 -22.59 25.69 34.00
C ASP A 271 -22.42 25.59 32.47
N ARG A 272 -21.32 26.14 31.93
CA ARG A 272 -20.91 25.97 30.53
C ARG A 272 -20.35 24.56 30.31
N GLN A 273 -19.43 24.10 31.16
CA GLN A 273 -18.89 22.73 31.11
C GLN A 273 -20.00 21.68 31.23
N ALA A 274 -20.99 21.88 32.10
CA ALA A 274 -22.13 20.98 32.24
C ALA A 274 -22.95 20.84 30.94
N LYS A 275 -23.16 21.96 30.22
CA LYS A 275 -23.86 21.98 28.91
C LYS A 275 -23.03 21.32 27.80
N GLU A 276 -21.72 21.55 27.80
CA GLU A 276 -20.79 20.90 26.87
C GLU A 276 -20.73 19.38 27.09
N LEU A 277 -20.60 18.93 28.34
CA LEU A 277 -20.64 17.52 28.72
C LEU A 277 -21.97 16.85 28.36
N PHE A 278 -23.10 17.56 28.51
CA PHE A 278 -24.41 17.06 28.08
C PHE A 278 -24.49 16.87 26.56
N LEU A 279 -24.01 17.84 25.78
CA LEU A 279 -23.96 17.73 24.31
C LEU A 279 -23.02 16.61 23.85
N LEU A 280 -21.86 16.46 24.49
CA LEU A 280 -20.90 15.39 24.18
C LEU A 280 -21.47 14.00 24.50
N ARG A 281 -22.18 13.84 25.63
CA ARG A 281 -22.91 12.58 25.96
C ARG A 281 -23.95 12.25 24.90
N LYS A 282 -24.80 13.21 24.52
CA LYS A 282 -25.82 13.00 23.48
C LYS A 282 -25.22 12.66 22.11
N THR A 283 -24.07 13.26 21.77
CA THR A 283 -23.33 12.92 20.54
C THR A 283 -22.75 11.51 20.61
N LEU A 284 -22.28 11.07 21.78
CA LEU A 284 -21.78 9.71 22.01
C LEU A 284 -22.92 8.68 21.90
N GLU A 285 -24.07 8.93 22.53
CA GLU A 285 -25.28 8.11 22.41
C GLU A 285 -25.72 7.94 20.94
N GLU A 286 -25.67 9.02 20.14
CA GLU A 286 -25.97 8.93 18.70
C GLU A 286 -24.92 8.11 17.92
N MET A 287 -23.64 8.22 18.28
CA MET A 287 -22.58 7.40 17.68
C MET A 287 -22.72 5.92 18.05
N GLU A 288 -23.08 5.59 19.29
CA GLU A 288 -23.35 4.21 19.72
C GLU A 288 -24.53 3.61 18.94
N LEU A 289 -25.63 4.36 18.77
CA LEU A 289 -26.78 3.94 17.96
C LEU A 289 -26.39 3.72 16.48
N ARG A 290 -25.55 4.60 15.90
CA ARG A 290 -25.02 4.44 14.54
C ARG A 290 -24.13 3.20 14.42
N ILE A 291 -23.27 2.92 15.41
CA ILE A 291 -22.39 1.74 15.45
C ILE A 291 -23.23 0.45 15.52
N GLU A 292 -24.24 0.40 16.40
CA GLU A 292 -25.11 -0.78 16.51
C GLU A 292 -25.93 -1.00 15.23
N THR A 293 -26.40 0.07 14.58
CA THR A 293 -27.08 0.00 13.26
C THR A 293 -26.15 -0.54 12.17
N GLN A 294 -24.88 -0.11 12.14
CA GLN A 294 -23.87 -0.63 11.21
C GLN A 294 -23.54 -2.10 11.48
N LYS A 295 -23.44 -2.49 12.76
CA LYS A 295 -23.20 -3.88 13.20
C LYS A 295 -24.36 -4.81 12.85
N GLN A 296 -25.61 -4.38 13.02
CA GLN A 296 -26.78 -5.12 12.54
C GLN A 296 -26.78 -5.26 11.01
N THR A 297 -26.38 -4.20 10.29
CA THR A 297 -26.22 -4.23 8.82
C THR A 297 -25.11 -5.19 8.38
N LEU A 298 -24.01 -5.29 9.14
CA LEU A 298 -22.92 -6.24 8.90
C LEU A 298 -23.39 -7.69 9.13
N ASN A 299 -24.01 -7.98 10.27
CA ASN A 299 -24.57 -9.30 10.58
C ASN A 299 -25.56 -9.78 9.50
N ALA A 300 -26.43 -8.90 9.01
CA ALA A 300 -27.36 -9.22 7.93
C ALA A 300 -26.66 -9.51 6.58
N ARG A 301 -25.51 -8.87 6.31
CA ARG A 301 -24.65 -9.20 5.16
C ARG A 301 -23.91 -10.53 5.36
N ASP A 302 -23.41 -10.80 6.56
CA ASP A 302 -22.71 -12.05 6.87
C ASP A 302 -23.67 -13.25 6.81
N GLU A 303 -24.91 -13.11 7.28
CA GLU A 303 -25.97 -14.10 7.04
C GLU A 303 -26.27 -14.29 5.54
N SER A 304 -26.26 -13.21 4.76
CA SER A 304 -26.51 -13.27 3.31
C SER A 304 -25.35 -13.95 2.57
N ILE A 305 -24.11 -13.69 2.98
CA ILE A 305 -22.90 -14.36 2.49
C ILE A 305 -22.93 -15.84 2.90
N LYS A 306 -23.31 -16.16 4.14
CA LYS A 306 -23.49 -17.55 4.61
C LYS A 306 -24.52 -18.30 3.77
N LYS A 307 -25.69 -17.70 3.51
CA LYS A 307 -26.73 -18.27 2.65
C LYS A 307 -26.27 -18.41 1.19
N LEU A 308 -25.46 -17.48 0.67
CA LEU A 308 -24.83 -17.61 -0.65
C LEU A 308 -23.78 -18.73 -0.70
N LEU A 309 -22.99 -18.92 0.36
CA LEU A 309 -22.03 -20.02 0.47
C LEU A 309 -22.74 -21.37 0.62
N GLU A 310 -23.82 -21.45 1.39
CA GLU A 310 -24.69 -22.63 1.50
C GLU A 310 -25.36 -22.95 0.15
N MET A 311 -25.79 -21.93 -0.62
CA MET A 311 -26.28 -22.12 -2.00
C MET A 311 -25.18 -22.53 -3.00
N LEU A 312 -23.94 -22.05 -2.82
CA LEU A 312 -22.80 -22.45 -3.67
C LEU A 312 -22.33 -23.86 -3.33
N GLN A 313 -22.40 -24.29 -2.08
CA GLN A 313 -22.12 -25.67 -1.66
C GLN A 313 -23.23 -26.62 -2.12
N SER A 314 -24.51 -26.26 -1.97
CA SER A 314 -25.64 -27.09 -2.43
C SER A 314 -25.86 -27.11 -3.95
N LYS A 315 -25.27 -26.17 -4.70
CA LYS A 315 -25.15 -26.24 -6.18
C LYS A 315 -23.77 -26.69 -6.66
N GLY A 316 -22.82 -26.92 -5.75
CA GLY A 316 -21.44 -27.29 -6.03
C GLY A 316 -21.23 -28.79 -5.98
N LEU A 317 -21.46 -29.46 -7.11
CA LEU A 317 -21.16 -30.88 -7.38
C LEU A 317 -21.88 -31.91 -6.48
N PRO A 318 -22.87 -32.67 -7.00
CA PRO A 318 -23.17 -33.97 -6.42
C PRO A 318 -21.95 -34.89 -6.59
N SER A 319 -21.49 -35.55 -5.52
CA SER A 319 -20.34 -36.46 -5.54
C SER A 319 -20.69 -37.81 -6.21
N LYS A 320 -21.02 -37.76 -7.50
CA LYS A 320 -21.50 -38.93 -8.24
C LYS A 320 -20.43 -39.98 -8.53
N GLY A 321 -19.16 -39.71 -8.21
CA GLY A 321 -18.05 -40.64 -8.44
C GLY A 321 -18.01 -41.85 -7.50
N MET A 322 -18.72 -41.83 -6.35
CA MET A 322 -18.59 -42.88 -5.33
C MET A 322 -19.81 -43.83 -5.27
N GLU A 323 -20.99 -43.41 -5.75
CA GLU A 323 -22.14 -44.30 -5.92
C GLU A 323 -22.07 -45.08 -7.24
N ASP A 324 -21.70 -44.41 -8.34
CA ASP A 324 -21.67 -45.00 -9.69
C ASP A 324 -20.61 -46.11 -9.80
N ASP A 325 -19.48 -45.99 -9.09
CA ASP A 325 -18.41 -47.00 -9.05
C ASP A 325 -18.79 -48.22 -8.18
N ASN A 326 -19.57 -48.01 -7.10
CA ASN A 326 -20.15 -49.10 -6.29
C ASN A 326 -21.22 -49.88 -7.07
N GLU A 327 -22.13 -49.19 -7.76
CA GLU A 327 -23.15 -49.80 -8.62
C GLU A 327 -22.52 -50.53 -9.83
N ARG A 328 -21.44 -49.97 -10.39
CA ARG A 328 -20.65 -50.60 -11.46
C ARG A 328 -19.91 -51.85 -11.00
N THR A 329 -19.28 -51.82 -9.82
CA THR A 329 -18.64 -53.00 -9.21
C THR A 329 -19.66 -54.10 -8.92
N ARG A 330 -20.86 -53.77 -8.40
CA ARG A 330 -21.91 -54.78 -8.18
C ARG A 330 -22.35 -55.46 -9.49
N ARG A 331 -22.52 -54.68 -10.56
CA ARG A 331 -22.90 -55.22 -11.89
C ARG A 331 -21.81 -56.09 -12.53
N MET A 332 -20.52 -55.84 -12.26
CA MET A 332 -19.47 -56.76 -12.72
C MET A 332 -19.54 -58.09 -11.96
N ALA A 333 -19.70 -58.08 -10.64
CA ALA A 333 -19.83 -59.31 -9.85
C ALA A 333 -21.07 -60.14 -10.23
N GLU A 334 -22.21 -59.48 -10.52
CA GLU A 334 -23.42 -60.13 -11.05
C GLU A 334 -23.17 -60.79 -12.42
N ALA A 335 -22.42 -60.13 -13.31
CA ALA A 335 -22.07 -60.67 -14.63
C ALA A 335 -21.04 -61.82 -14.55
N GLU A 336 -20.01 -61.70 -13.72
CA GLU A 336 -19.00 -62.75 -13.48
C GLU A 336 -19.67 -64.03 -12.92
N SER A 337 -20.65 -63.89 -12.03
CA SER A 337 -21.45 -65.01 -11.53
C SER A 337 -22.26 -65.70 -12.64
N GLN A 338 -22.81 -64.95 -13.59
CA GLN A 338 -23.51 -65.54 -14.75
C GLN A 338 -22.57 -66.28 -15.71
N VAL A 339 -21.36 -65.76 -15.96
CA VAL A 339 -20.36 -66.44 -16.80
C VAL A 339 -19.96 -67.79 -16.18
N ASN A 340 -19.60 -67.81 -14.90
CA ASN A 340 -19.25 -69.05 -14.18
C ASN A 340 -20.39 -70.09 -14.23
N HIS A 341 -21.65 -69.67 -14.15
CA HIS A 341 -22.80 -70.58 -14.25
C HIS A 341 -22.96 -71.19 -15.65
N LEU A 342 -22.71 -70.41 -16.71
CA LEU A 342 -22.76 -70.89 -18.09
C LEU A 342 -21.61 -71.84 -18.42
N GLU A 343 -20.41 -71.60 -17.88
CA GLU A 343 -19.24 -72.49 -18.04
C GLU A 343 -19.50 -73.88 -17.44
N VAL A 344 -20.11 -73.96 -16.26
CA VAL A 344 -20.52 -75.24 -15.63
C VAL A 344 -21.56 -75.99 -16.47
N ILE A 345 -22.50 -75.29 -17.11
CA ILE A 345 -23.48 -75.89 -18.01
C ILE A 345 -22.81 -76.41 -19.30
N LEU A 346 -21.81 -75.70 -19.83
CA LEU A 346 -21.07 -76.11 -21.01
C LEU A 346 -20.26 -77.39 -20.78
N ASP A 347 -19.46 -77.44 -19.70
CA ASP A 347 -18.67 -78.61 -19.30
C ASP A 347 -19.55 -79.87 -19.09
N GLN A 348 -20.74 -79.71 -18.48
CA GLN A 348 -21.71 -80.79 -18.36
C GLN A 348 -22.23 -81.30 -19.72
N LYS A 349 -22.37 -80.42 -20.73
CA LYS A 349 -22.82 -80.78 -22.08
C LYS A 349 -21.72 -81.37 -22.96
N GLU A 350 -20.46 -80.99 -22.75
CA GLU A 350 -19.33 -81.63 -23.42
C GLU A 350 -19.15 -83.08 -22.95
N LYS A 351 -19.37 -83.35 -21.64
CA LYS A 351 -19.38 -84.71 -21.06
C LYS A 351 -20.48 -85.59 -21.64
N GLU A 352 -21.69 -85.06 -21.82
CA GLU A 352 -22.77 -85.77 -22.53
C GLU A 352 -22.40 -86.08 -23.99
N ASN A 353 -21.74 -85.14 -24.69
CA ASN A 353 -21.33 -85.33 -26.08
C ASN A 353 -20.27 -86.43 -26.23
N MET A 354 -19.36 -86.56 -25.26
CA MET A 354 -18.35 -87.62 -25.25
C MET A 354 -18.97 -89.01 -25.12
N HIS A 355 -19.87 -89.24 -24.14
CA HIS A 355 -20.53 -90.54 -23.99
C HIS A 355 -21.35 -90.94 -25.24
N LEU A 356 -22.03 -90.00 -25.89
CA LEU A 356 -22.75 -90.28 -27.14
C LEU A 356 -21.82 -90.71 -28.29
N ARG A 357 -20.58 -90.23 -28.34
CA ARG A 357 -19.56 -90.69 -29.31
C ARG A 357 -19.06 -92.09 -28.99
N GLU A 358 -18.86 -92.40 -27.70
CA GLU A 358 -18.44 -93.73 -27.22
C GLU A 358 -19.51 -94.82 -27.44
N GLU A 359 -20.78 -94.44 -27.50
CA GLU A 359 -21.89 -95.34 -27.83
C GLU A 359 -21.99 -95.57 -29.35
N LEU A 360 -21.78 -94.52 -30.16
CA LEU A 360 -21.81 -94.59 -31.63
C LEU A 360 -20.69 -95.47 -32.21
N HIS A 361 -19.50 -95.49 -31.60
CA HIS A 361 -18.41 -96.38 -31.98
C HIS A 361 -18.67 -97.86 -31.65
N ARG A 362 -19.69 -98.19 -30.85
CA ARG A 362 -19.93 -99.55 -30.34
C ARG A 362 -20.84 -100.43 -31.24
N ARG A 363 -21.23 -99.96 -32.44
CA ARG A 363 -22.26 -100.60 -33.29
C ARG A 363 -21.83 -101.07 -34.69
N THR A 364 -20.57 -100.93 -35.12
CA THR A 364 -20.22 -101.03 -36.55
C THR A 364 -19.06 -102.00 -36.85
N GLN A 365 -19.29 -103.32 -36.86
CA GLN A 365 -18.25 -104.30 -37.23
C GLN A 365 -18.73 -105.68 -37.76
N LEU A 366 -18.65 -105.89 -39.09
CA LEU A 366 -18.60 -107.19 -39.83
C LEU A 366 -19.85 -108.12 -39.73
N GLN A 367 -20.11 -109.17 -40.55
CA GLN A 367 -19.45 -109.84 -41.70
C GLN A 367 -20.47 -110.13 -42.85
N PRO A 368 -20.04 -110.49 -44.09
CA PRO A 368 -20.90 -111.00 -45.18
C PRO A 368 -20.79 -112.54 -45.40
N GLU A 369 -21.75 -113.13 -46.15
CA GLU A 369 -21.80 -114.57 -46.50
C GLU A 369 -21.92 -114.80 -48.05
N PRO A 370 -21.35 -115.87 -48.65
CA PRO A 370 -20.88 -115.83 -50.04
C PRO A 370 -21.70 -116.66 -51.06
N ALA A 371 -22.95 -116.28 -51.33
CA ALA A 371 -23.81 -116.95 -52.33
C ALA A 371 -24.01 -116.21 -53.67
N LYS A 372 -23.52 -114.97 -53.83
CA LYS A 372 -23.88 -114.07 -54.95
C LYS A 372 -22.92 -114.06 -56.15
N THR A 373 -21.91 -114.91 -56.18
CA THR A 373 -20.71 -114.77 -57.04
C THR A 373 -21.00 -114.68 -58.55
N LYS A 374 -22.03 -115.37 -59.08
CA LYS A 374 -22.39 -115.29 -60.51
C LYS A 374 -23.20 -114.04 -60.88
N ALA A 375 -24.03 -113.52 -59.98
CA ALA A 375 -24.74 -112.25 -60.19
C ALA A 375 -23.81 -111.04 -59.99
N LEU A 376 -22.81 -111.18 -59.11
CA LEU A 376 -21.78 -110.17 -58.92
C LEU A 376 -20.90 -109.99 -60.16
N GLN A 377 -20.64 -111.03 -60.96
CA GLN A 377 -19.84 -110.91 -62.19
C GLN A 377 -20.44 -109.91 -63.19
N THR A 378 -21.74 -110.01 -63.49
CA THR A 378 -22.41 -109.05 -64.38
C THR A 378 -22.49 -107.64 -63.76
N VAL A 379 -22.61 -107.55 -62.43
CA VAL A 379 -22.55 -106.27 -61.71
C VAL A 379 -21.13 -105.67 -61.71
N ILE A 380 -20.09 -106.49 -61.78
CA ILE A 380 -18.69 -106.07 -61.97
C ILE A 380 -18.51 -105.53 -63.39
N GLU A 381 -18.93 -106.25 -64.44
CA GLU A 381 -18.85 -105.77 -65.83
C GLU A 381 -19.63 -104.45 -66.06
N MET A 382 -20.80 -104.30 -65.41
CA MET A 382 -21.56 -103.04 -65.38
C MET A 382 -20.90 -101.95 -64.53
N LYS A 383 -20.05 -102.30 -63.55
CA LYS A 383 -19.24 -101.35 -62.77
C LYS A 383 -17.98 -100.94 -63.51
N ASP A 384 -17.31 -101.85 -64.21
CA ASP A 384 -16.09 -101.58 -64.96
C ASP A 384 -16.38 -100.66 -66.16
N THR A 385 -17.49 -100.89 -66.86
CA THR A 385 -18.00 -99.94 -67.87
C THR A 385 -18.40 -98.59 -67.27
N LYS A 386 -18.95 -98.56 -66.05
CA LYS A 386 -19.23 -97.31 -65.33
C LYS A 386 -17.96 -96.59 -64.87
N ILE A 387 -16.95 -97.33 -64.41
CA ILE A 387 -15.61 -96.85 -64.03
C ILE A 387 -14.95 -96.24 -65.26
N ALA A 388 -14.88 -96.94 -66.40
CA ALA A 388 -14.34 -96.40 -67.65
C ALA A 388 -15.06 -95.11 -68.12
N SER A 389 -16.36 -94.95 -67.85
CA SER A 389 -17.08 -93.69 -68.11
C SER A 389 -16.68 -92.57 -67.14
N LEU A 390 -16.44 -92.89 -65.86
CA LEU A 390 -16.00 -91.94 -64.85
C LEU A 390 -14.53 -91.56 -65.04
N GLU A 391 -13.66 -92.50 -65.39
CA GLU A 391 -12.26 -92.25 -65.77
C GLU A 391 -12.13 -91.41 -67.04
N ARG A 392 -13.12 -91.43 -67.95
CA ARG A 392 -13.17 -90.50 -69.07
C ARG A 392 -13.57 -89.11 -68.58
N ASN A 393 -14.70 -89.00 -67.87
CA ASN A 393 -15.19 -87.75 -67.30
C ASN A 393 -14.18 -87.09 -66.33
N ILE A 394 -13.36 -87.87 -65.62
CA ILE A 394 -12.27 -87.37 -64.77
C ILE A 394 -11.18 -86.75 -65.66
N ARG A 395 -10.75 -87.41 -66.73
CA ARG A 395 -9.79 -86.82 -67.70
C ARG A 395 -10.35 -85.56 -68.37
N ASP A 396 -11.62 -85.58 -68.77
CA ASP A 396 -12.28 -84.42 -69.39
C ASP A 396 -12.31 -83.21 -68.40
N LEU A 397 -12.53 -83.47 -67.10
CA LEU A 397 -12.45 -82.46 -66.03
C LEU A 397 -11.01 -82.08 -65.65
N GLU A 398 -10.05 -83.00 -65.74
CA GLU A 398 -8.63 -82.73 -65.53
C GLU A 398 -8.08 -81.81 -66.63
N ASP A 399 -8.49 -82.04 -67.89
CA ASP A 399 -8.20 -81.17 -69.04
C ASP A 399 -8.92 -79.81 -68.92
N GLU A 400 -10.15 -79.76 -68.40
CA GLU A 400 -10.82 -78.48 -68.08
C GLU A 400 -10.08 -77.72 -66.97
N ILE A 401 -9.65 -78.40 -65.90
CA ILE A 401 -8.82 -77.82 -64.84
C ILE A 401 -7.44 -77.40 -65.38
N GLN A 402 -6.87 -78.13 -66.33
CA GLN A 402 -5.62 -77.78 -67.01
C GLN A 402 -5.81 -76.51 -67.84
N MET A 403 -6.89 -76.40 -68.62
CA MET A 403 -7.23 -75.18 -69.37
C MET A 403 -7.53 -73.99 -68.46
N LEU A 404 -8.24 -74.19 -67.34
CA LEU A 404 -8.50 -73.12 -66.36
C LEU A 404 -7.20 -72.66 -65.67
N LYS A 405 -6.22 -73.54 -65.47
CA LYS A 405 -4.87 -73.17 -65.02
C LYS A 405 -4.10 -72.39 -66.09
N THR A 406 -4.11 -72.81 -67.35
CA THR A 406 -3.41 -72.07 -68.43
C THR A 406 -4.07 -70.73 -68.73
N ASN A 407 -5.40 -70.65 -68.69
CA ASN A 407 -6.12 -69.38 -68.83
C ASN A 407 -5.92 -68.48 -67.61
N GLY A 408 -5.86 -69.05 -66.40
CA GLY A 408 -5.42 -68.35 -65.19
C GLY A 408 -3.94 -67.91 -65.18
N VAL A 409 -3.14 -68.38 -66.15
CA VAL A 409 -1.78 -67.87 -66.44
C VAL A 409 -1.81 -66.78 -67.53
N LEU A 410 -2.81 -66.75 -68.40
CA LEU A 410 -3.03 -65.65 -69.35
C LEU A 410 -3.56 -64.38 -68.67
N ASN A 411 -4.43 -64.52 -67.66
CA ASN A 411 -4.86 -63.42 -66.77
C ASN A 411 -3.82 -63.09 -65.67
N THR A 412 -2.52 -63.22 -65.96
CA THR A 412 -1.45 -62.83 -65.02
C THR A 412 -1.33 -61.32 -64.87
N GLU A 413 -1.59 -60.53 -65.92
CA GLU A 413 -1.57 -59.08 -65.84
C GLU A 413 -2.64 -58.55 -64.88
N ASP A 414 -3.92 -58.95 -65.02
CA ASP A 414 -5.01 -58.59 -64.10
C ASP A 414 -4.64 -58.84 -62.63
N ARG A 415 -4.04 -60.01 -62.37
CA ARG A 415 -3.71 -60.48 -61.03
C ARG A 415 -2.48 -59.77 -60.44
N GLU A 416 -1.54 -59.37 -61.29
CA GLU A 416 -0.39 -58.57 -60.87
C GLU A 416 -0.78 -57.08 -60.72
N GLU A 417 -1.75 -56.58 -61.49
CA GLU A 417 -2.40 -55.28 -61.26
C GLU A 417 -3.19 -55.26 -59.95
N GLU A 418 -3.96 -56.30 -59.63
CA GLU A 418 -4.64 -56.44 -58.34
C GLU A 418 -3.64 -56.39 -57.17
N ILE A 419 -2.49 -57.08 -57.28
CA ILE A 419 -1.41 -57.03 -56.29
C ILE A 419 -0.81 -55.61 -56.18
N LYS A 420 -0.51 -54.94 -57.30
CA LYS A 420 -0.03 -53.55 -57.32
C LYS A 420 -1.05 -52.61 -56.65
N GLN A 421 -2.34 -52.81 -56.90
CA GLN A 421 -3.42 -52.01 -56.32
C GLN A 421 -3.54 -52.24 -54.80
N ILE A 422 -3.45 -53.49 -54.33
CA ILE A 422 -3.38 -53.84 -52.90
C ILE A 422 -2.15 -53.19 -52.24
N GLU A 423 -1.00 -53.17 -52.88
CA GLU A 423 0.21 -52.54 -52.34
C GLU A 423 0.12 -51.00 -52.29
N VAL A 424 -0.54 -50.38 -53.27
CA VAL A 424 -0.90 -48.95 -53.23
C VAL A 424 -1.86 -48.66 -52.07
N TYR A 425 -2.92 -49.44 -51.89
CA TYR A 425 -3.86 -49.28 -50.76
C TYR A 425 -3.17 -49.48 -49.40
N LYS A 426 -2.30 -50.49 -49.27
CA LYS A 426 -1.49 -50.76 -48.08
C LYS A 426 -0.52 -49.62 -47.77
N SER A 427 0.10 -49.05 -48.79
CA SER A 427 0.99 -47.89 -48.68
C SER A 427 0.23 -46.62 -48.28
N HIS A 428 -0.93 -46.37 -48.90
CA HIS A 428 -1.81 -45.26 -48.54
C HIS A 428 -2.36 -45.39 -47.11
N SER A 429 -2.79 -46.60 -46.70
CA SER A 429 -3.21 -46.88 -45.32
C SER A 429 -2.08 -46.63 -44.31
N LYS A 430 -0.83 -47.00 -44.63
CA LYS A 430 0.34 -46.73 -43.79
C LYS A 430 0.63 -45.22 -43.70
N PHE A 431 0.53 -44.50 -44.82
CA PHE A 431 0.67 -43.04 -44.85
C PHE A 431 -0.42 -42.34 -44.01
N MET A 432 -1.68 -42.71 -44.18
CA MET A 432 -2.80 -42.15 -43.42
C MET A 432 -2.69 -42.46 -41.93
N LYS A 433 -2.29 -43.68 -41.55
CA LYS A 433 -2.00 -44.02 -40.15
C LYS A 433 -0.87 -43.15 -39.58
N ASN A 434 0.26 -43.04 -40.29
CA ASN A 434 1.37 -42.19 -39.85
C ASN A 434 0.93 -40.73 -39.68
N LYS A 435 0.07 -40.20 -40.57
CA LYS A 435 -0.42 -38.82 -40.46
C LYS A 435 -1.40 -38.63 -39.31
N ILE A 436 -2.28 -39.60 -39.06
CA ILE A 436 -3.16 -39.63 -37.88
C ILE A 436 -2.34 -39.67 -36.58
N ASP A 437 -1.33 -40.53 -36.49
CA ASP A 437 -0.52 -40.69 -35.28
C ASP A 437 0.41 -39.47 -35.06
N GLN A 438 0.87 -38.81 -36.13
CA GLN A 438 1.52 -37.50 -36.04
C GLN A 438 0.55 -36.43 -35.47
N LEU A 439 -0.66 -36.33 -36.01
CA LEU A 439 -1.66 -35.34 -35.56
C LEU A 439 -2.09 -35.58 -34.10
N LYS A 440 -2.17 -36.83 -33.63
CA LYS A 440 -2.38 -37.14 -32.20
C LYS A 440 -1.24 -36.62 -31.33
N GLN A 441 0.01 -36.77 -31.77
CA GLN A 441 1.16 -36.26 -31.00
C GLN A 441 1.22 -34.72 -31.01
N GLU A 442 0.83 -34.08 -32.10
CA GLU A 442 0.68 -32.62 -32.18
C GLU A 442 -0.46 -32.11 -31.28
N LEU A 443 -1.60 -32.80 -31.26
CA LEU A 443 -2.72 -32.51 -30.34
C LEU A 443 -2.29 -32.64 -28.87
N SER A 444 -1.67 -33.76 -28.48
CA SER A 444 -1.22 -34.00 -27.11
C SER A 444 -0.17 -32.97 -26.63
N LYS A 445 0.72 -32.52 -27.53
CA LYS A 445 1.61 -31.39 -27.25
C LYS A 445 0.81 -30.11 -26.99
N LYS A 446 -0.19 -29.79 -27.82
CA LYS A 446 -1.03 -28.59 -27.65
C LYS A 446 -1.92 -28.63 -26.41
N GLU A 447 -2.39 -29.81 -25.99
CA GLU A 447 -3.08 -30.01 -24.70
C GLU A 447 -2.13 -29.68 -23.53
N SER A 448 -0.87 -30.16 -23.58
CA SER A 448 0.12 -29.86 -22.54
C SER A 448 0.56 -28.38 -22.51
N GLU A 449 0.68 -27.74 -23.68
CA GLU A 449 0.93 -26.30 -23.80
C GLU A 449 -0.23 -25.48 -23.21
N LEU A 450 -1.48 -25.86 -23.52
CA LEU A 450 -2.68 -25.19 -23.04
C LEU A 450 -2.79 -25.28 -21.50
N LEU A 451 -2.52 -26.45 -20.92
CA LEU A 451 -2.53 -26.65 -19.46
C LEU A 451 -1.45 -25.79 -18.76
N ALA A 452 -0.25 -25.72 -19.34
CA ALA A 452 0.83 -24.88 -18.83
C ALA A 452 0.49 -23.38 -18.95
N LEU A 453 -0.19 -22.96 -20.02
CA LEU A 453 -0.69 -21.59 -20.19
C LEU A 453 -1.82 -21.24 -19.22
N GLN A 454 -2.73 -22.18 -18.92
CA GLN A 454 -3.77 -22.00 -17.89
C GLN A 454 -3.16 -21.78 -16.50
N THR A 455 -2.23 -22.65 -16.10
CA THR A 455 -1.52 -22.51 -14.80
C THR A 455 -0.78 -21.18 -14.70
N LYS A 456 -0.17 -20.72 -15.80
CA LYS A 456 0.51 -19.42 -15.87
C LYS A 456 -0.48 -18.24 -15.80
N LEU A 457 -1.64 -18.35 -16.46
CA LEU A 457 -2.70 -17.35 -16.42
C LEU A 457 -3.26 -17.20 -15.00
N GLU A 458 -3.54 -18.31 -14.32
CA GLU A 458 -4.02 -18.32 -12.93
C GLU A 458 -2.98 -17.73 -11.97
N THR A 459 -1.70 -18.10 -12.11
CA THR A 459 -0.59 -17.52 -11.33
C THR A 459 -0.51 -15.99 -11.51
N LEU A 460 -0.64 -15.50 -12.75
CA LEU A 460 -0.64 -14.06 -13.04
C LEU A 460 -1.92 -13.35 -12.58
N SER A 461 -3.07 -14.04 -12.58
CA SER A 461 -4.34 -13.54 -12.05
C SER A 461 -4.25 -13.32 -10.54
N ASN A 462 -3.67 -14.27 -9.81
CA ASN A 462 -3.46 -14.18 -8.37
C ASN A 462 -2.49 -13.05 -8.02
N GLN A 463 -1.33 -12.98 -8.71
CA GLN A 463 -0.38 -11.86 -8.54
C GLN A 463 -1.02 -10.48 -8.81
N ASN A 464 -1.92 -10.39 -9.80
CA ASN A 464 -2.68 -9.17 -10.08
C ASN A 464 -3.71 -8.85 -8.99
N SER A 465 -4.28 -9.86 -8.33
CA SER A 465 -5.14 -9.68 -7.14
C SER A 465 -4.33 -9.15 -5.96
N ASP A 466 -3.18 -9.76 -5.66
CA ASP A 466 -2.29 -9.34 -4.58
C ASP A 466 -1.81 -7.89 -4.79
N CYS A 467 -1.42 -7.54 -6.02
CA CYS A 467 -1.07 -6.17 -6.38
C CYS A 467 -2.21 -5.17 -6.17
N LYS A 468 -3.47 -5.54 -6.43
CA LYS A 468 -4.63 -4.66 -6.18
C LYS A 468 -4.85 -4.45 -4.68
N GLN A 469 -4.81 -5.51 -3.88
CA GLN A 469 -4.95 -5.42 -2.42
C GLN A 469 -3.84 -4.55 -1.81
N HIS A 470 -2.59 -4.70 -2.27
CA HIS A 470 -1.49 -3.82 -1.87
C HIS A 470 -1.73 -2.35 -2.26
N ILE A 471 -2.30 -2.08 -3.44
CA ILE A 471 -2.66 -0.72 -3.87
C ILE A 471 -3.82 -0.16 -3.02
N GLU A 472 -4.76 -0.99 -2.59
CA GLU A 472 -5.88 -0.59 -1.72
C GLU A 472 -5.40 -0.21 -0.31
N VAL A 473 -4.58 -1.05 0.33
CA VAL A 473 -3.94 -0.73 1.62
C VAL A 473 -3.07 0.55 1.54
N LEU A 474 -2.39 0.79 0.41
CA LEU A 474 -1.63 2.03 0.20
C LEU A 474 -2.53 3.27 0.05
N LYS A 475 -3.70 3.13 -0.58
CA LYS A 475 -4.72 4.22 -0.65
C LYS A 475 -5.31 4.51 0.73
N GLU A 476 -5.66 3.48 1.50
CA GLU A 476 -6.14 3.65 2.88
C GLU A 476 -5.09 4.36 3.74
N SER A 477 -3.83 3.92 3.68
CA SER A 477 -2.71 4.58 4.38
C SER A 477 -2.48 6.03 3.94
N LEU A 478 -2.72 6.36 2.66
CA LEU A 478 -2.66 7.73 2.15
C LEU A 478 -3.81 8.57 2.73
N THR A 479 -5.06 8.12 2.62
CA THR A 479 -6.22 8.87 3.14
C THR A 479 -6.16 9.10 4.65
N ALA A 480 -5.65 8.12 5.42
CA ALA A 480 -5.41 8.30 6.86
C ALA A 480 -4.34 9.35 7.17
N LYS A 481 -3.31 9.48 6.32
CA LYS A 481 -2.29 10.55 6.44
C LYS A 481 -2.85 11.91 6.03
N GLU A 482 -3.68 11.97 4.99
CA GLU A 482 -4.37 13.20 4.55
C GLU A 482 -5.32 13.71 5.64
N GLN A 483 -6.11 12.83 6.27
CA GLN A 483 -6.95 13.17 7.42
C GLN A 483 -6.12 13.67 8.61
N ARG A 484 -5.01 13.00 8.96
CA ARG A 484 -4.11 13.46 10.03
C ARG A 484 -3.47 14.82 9.70
N ALA A 485 -3.10 15.06 8.45
CA ALA A 485 -2.55 16.34 8.02
C ALA A 485 -3.60 17.48 8.12
N ALA A 486 -4.86 17.20 7.78
CA ALA A 486 -5.96 18.15 7.94
C ALA A 486 -6.21 18.51 9.41
N ILE A 487 -6.19 17.52 10.32
CA ILE A 487 -6.31 17.76 11.77
C ILE A 487 -5.17 18.65 12.27
N LEU A 488 -3.92 18.28 11.98
CA LEU A 488 -2.74 19.06 12.36
C LEU A 488 -2.77 20.49 11.78
N GLN A 489 -3.30 20.68 10.57
CA GLN A 489 -3.50 22.02 10.00
C GLN A 489 -4.51 22.84 10.82
N THR A 490 -5.64 22.26 11.21
CA THR A 490 -6.62 22.95 12.07
C THR A 490 -6.08 23.25 13.47
N GLU A 491 -5.24 22.39 14.04
CA GLU A 491 -4.55 22.64 15.32
C GLU A 491 -3.56 23.82 15.19
N VAL A 492 -2.77 23.85 14.11
CA VAL A 492 -1.83 24.97 13.83
C VAL A 492 -2.58 26.29 13.64
N ASP A 493 -3.71 26.31 12.94
CA ASP A 493 -4.47 27.53 12.71
C ASP A 493 -5.22 28.00 13.98
N ALA A 494 -5.68 27.09 14.83
CA ALA A 494 -6.19 27.43 16.16
C ALA A 494 -5.09 28.02 17.08
N LEU A 495 -3.87 27.49 17.01
CA LEU A 495 -2.71 28.03 17.75
C LEU A 495 -2.29 29.42 17.23
N ARG A 496 -2.37 29.66 15.91
CA ARG A 496 -2.12 30.98 15.29
C ARG A 496 -3.10 32.04 15.79
N LEU A 497 -4.41 31.74 15.76
CA LEU A 497 -5.44 32.65 16.28
C LEU A 497 -5.21 32.97 17.77
N ARG A 498 -4.89 31.95 18.58
CA ARG A 498 -4.60 32.11 20.01
C ARG A 498 -3.30 32.90 20.27
N LEU A 499 -2.34 32.89 19.35
CA LEU A 499 -1.16 33.76 19.42
C LEU A 499 -1.53 35.21 19.12
N GLU A 500 -2.31 35.47 18.07
CA GLU A 500 -2.80 36.80 17.70
C GLU A 500 -3.66 37.44 18.81
N GLU A 501 -4.51 36.66 19.48
CA GLU A 501 -5.23 37.08 20.70
C GLU A 501 -4.26 37.50 21.84
N LYS A 502 -3.13 36.80 21.99
CA LYS A 502 -2.13 37.10 23.03
C LYS A 502 -1.28 38.31 22.66
N GLU A 503 -0.91 38.49 21.40
CA GLU A 503 -0.21 39.68 20.90
C GLU A 503 -1.09 40.93 21.01
N THR A 504 -2.37 40.85 20.62
CA THR A 504 -3.31 41.97 20.78
C THR A 504 -3.61 42.29 22.24
N PHE A 505 -3.64 41.30 23.14
CA PHE A 505 -3.71 41.54 24.59
C PHE A 505 -2.43 42.17 25.16
N LEU A 506 -1.26 41.68 24.74
CA LEU A 506 0.04 42.23 25.13
C LEU A 506 0.14 43.70 24.71
N ASN A 507 -0.18 44.03 23.45
CA ASN A 507 -0.16 45.40 22.93
C ASN A 507 -1.09 46.34 23.72
N LYS A 508 -2.28 45.88 24.13
CA LYS A 508 -3.18 46.63 25.03
C LYS A 508 -2.55 46.87 26.40
N LYS A 509 -1.84 45.89 26.96
CA LYS A 509 -1.13 46.03 28.25
C LYS A 509 0.12 46.91 28.16
N THR A 510 0.90 46.82 27.09
CA THR A 510 2.02 47.73 26.81
C THR A 510 1.54 49.17 26.73
N LYS A 511 0.43 49.43 26.01
CA LYS A 511 -0.15 50.77 25.98
C LYS A 511 -0.62 51.23 27.38
N GLN A 512 -1.36 50.40 28.12
CA GLN A 512 -1.79 50.76 29.48
C GLN A 512 -0.61 51.10 30.40
N LEU A 513 0.52 50.40 30.26
CA LEU A 513 1.75 50.71 31.01
C LEU A 513 2.41 52.03 30.57
N GLN A 514 2.35 52.37 29.29
CA GLN A 514 2.78 53.68 28.79
C GLN A 514 1.88 54.79 29.35
N ASP A 515 0.56 54.68 29.20
CA ASP A 515 -0.42 55.66 29.67
C ASP A 515 -0.22 55.97 31.18
N LEU A 516 -0.05 54.93 32.01
CA LEU A 516 0.26 55.05 33.46
C LEU A 516 1.66 55.63 33.76
N THR A 517 2.63 55.43 32.87
CA THR A 517 3.98 55.99 33.02
C THR A 517 3.99 57.50 32.73
N GLU A 518 3.20 57.92 31.74
CA GLU A 518 2.98 59.33 31.41
C GLU A 518 2.20 60.05 32.54
N GLU A 519 1.12 59.45 33.05
CA GLU A 519 0.38 59.97 34.22
C GLU A 519 1.30 60.13 35.44
N LYS A 520 2.09 59.10 35.78
CA LYS A 520 3.09 59.17 36.86
C LYS A 520 4.12 60.28 36.64
N GLY A 521 4.51 60.54 35.39
CA GLY A 521 5.39 61.66 35.04
C GLY A 521 4.74 63.03 35.33
N THR A 522 3.45 63.16 35.00
CA THR A 522 2.65 64.37 35.25
C THR A 522 2.51 64.65 36.74
N LEU A 523 2.09 63.65 37.52
CA LEU A 523 1.96 63.75 38.99
C LEU A 523 3.31 64.03 39.67
N ALA A 524 4.41 63.49 39.16
CA ALA A 524 5.76 63.81 39.66
C ALA A 524 6.21 65.25 39.32
N GLY A 525 5.61 65.88 38.30
CA GLY A 525 5.70 67.31 38.02
C GLY A 525 4.94 68.12 39.06
N GLU A 526 3.64 67.86 39.22
CA GLU A 526 2.77 68.56 40.18
C GLU A 526 3.30 68.49 41.63
N ILE A 527 3.84 67.34 42.04
CA ILE A 527 4.49 67.16 43.36
C ILE A 527 5.74 68.03 43.51
N ARG A 528 6.46 68.35 42.42
CA ARG A 528 7.61 69.27 42.45
C ARG A 528 7.11 70.70 42.61
N ASP A 529 6.18 71.12 41.76
CA ASP A 529 5.65 72.49 41.76
C ASP A 529 4.95 72.84 43.10
N MET A 530 4.27 71.86 43.72
CA MET A 530 3.72 72.01 45.07
C MET A 530 4.80 72.11 46.16
N LYS A 531 5.94 71.43 46.03
CA LYS A 531 7.07 71.55 46.98
C LYS A 531 7.76 72.91 46.86
N ASP A 532 7.98 73.39 45.64
CA ASP A 532 8.57 74.70 45.40
C ASP A 532 7.64 75.81 45.94
N MET A 533 6.32 75.66 45.76
CA MET A 533 5.32 76.54 46.37
C MET A 533 5.28 76.45 47.90
N LEU A 534 5.48 75.27 48.50
CA LEU A 534 5.59 75.09 49.94
C LEU A 534 6.82 75.85 50.48
N GLU A 535 7.99 75.67 49.87
CA GLU A 535 9.22 76.32 50.31
C GLU A 535 9.12 77.85 50.23
N VAL A 536 8.47 78.39 49.18
CA VAL A 536 8.16 79.83 49.08
C VAL A 536 7.24 80.30 50.21
N LYS A 537 6.25 79.50 50.62
CA LYS A 537 5.37 79.81 51.76
C LYS A 537 6.12 79.73 53.10
N GLU A 538 6.98 78.74 53.30
CA GLU A 538 7.83 78.62 54.50
C GLU A 538 8.81 79.79 54.63
N ARG A 539 9.52 80.13 53.55
CA ARG A 539 10.37 81.34 53.49
C ARG A 539 9.57 82.60 53.85
N LYS A 540 8.33 82.73 53.40
CA LYS A 540 7.45 83.86 53.73
C LYS A 540 7.00 83.86 55.19
N ILE A 541 6.68 82.69 55.77
CA ILE A 541 6.35 82.53 57.20
C ILE A 541 7.54 82.95 58.06
N ASN A 542 8.75 82.49 57.75
CA ASN A 542 9.98 82.83 58.47
C ASN A 542 10.28 84.35 58.47
N VAL A 543 9.98 85.05 57.36
CA VAL A 543 10.08 86.52 57.29
C VAL A 543 9.01 87.22 58.15
N LEU A 544 7.79 86.68 58.21
CA LEU A 544 6.72 87.23 59.04
C LEU A 544 6.98 87.00 60.54
N GLN A 545 7.48 85.83 60.93
CA GLN A 545 7.91 85.53 62.30
C GLN A 545 8.97 86.51 62.79
N LYS A 546 10.06 86.72 62.03
CA LYS A 546 11.09 87.71 62.34
C LYS A 546 10.54 89.15 62.44
N LYS A 547 9.49 89.48 61.68
CA LYS A 547 8.83 90.79 61.80
C LYS A 547 7.97 90.89 63.07
N ILE A 548 7.32 89.80 63.50
CA ILE A 548 6.57 89.73 64.76
C ILE A 548 7.53 89.83 65.96
N GLU A 549 8.64 89.09 65.97
CA GLU A 549 9.68 89.12 67.01
C GLU A 549 10.21 90.55 67.23
N ASN A 550 10.57 91.23 66.14
CA ASN A 550 11.04 92.62 66.14
C ASN A 550 9.97 93.60 66.66
N LEU A 551 8.70 93.43 66.27
CA LEU A 551 7.60 94.25 66.80
C LEU A 551 7.33 93.98 68.30
N GLN A 552 7.46 92.73 68.75
CA GLN A 552 7.37 92.38 70.18
C GLN A 552 8.54 92.93 71.00
N GLU A 553 9.73 93.06 70.42
CA GLU A 553 10.88 93.72 71.04
C GLU A 553 10.67 95.23 71.15
N GLN A 554 10.25 95.89 70.08
CA GLN A 554 9.87 97.31 70.10
C GLN A 554 8.76 97.60 71.12
N LEU A 555 7.78 96.72 71.26
CA LEU A 555 6.72 96.84 72.26
C LEU A 555 7.30 96.74 73.68
N ARG A 556 8.12 95.72 73.97
CA ARG A 556 8.80 95.56 75.27
C ARG A 556 9.65 96.78 75.63
N ASP A 557 10.34 97.40 74.68
CA ASP A 557 11.12 98.61 74.92
C ASP A 557 10.23 99.86 75.13
N LYS A 558 9.05 99.91 74.51
CA LYS A 558 8.04 100.93 74.83
C LYS A 558 7.43 100.74 76.21
N ASP A 559 7.19 99.51 76.64
CA ASP A 559 6.71 99.21 77.99
C ASP A 559 7.75 99.57 79.07
N LYS A 560 9.05 99.32 78.82
CA LYS A 560 10.15 99.83 79.67
C LYS A 560 10.13 101.37 79.73
N GLN A 561 10.03 102.05 78.59
CA GLN A 561 9.96 103.52 78.54
C GLN A 561 8.76 104.07 79.31
N LEU A 562 7.58 103.45 79.17
CA LEU A 562 6.37 103.81 79.92
C LEU A 562 6.50 103.55 81.42
N THR A 563 7.18 102.47 81.82
CA THR A 563 7.43 102.14 83.23
C THR A 563 8.36 103.19 83.86
N ASN A 564 9.50 103.48 83.23
CA ASN A 564 10.44 104.51 83.69
C ASN A 564 9.78 105.90 83.78
N LEU A 565 8.84 106.22 82.87
CA LEU A 565 8.06 107.46 82.93
C LEU A 565 7.05 107.46 84.09
N LYS A 566 6.37 106.34 84.36
CA LYS A 566 5.48 106.19 85.53
C LYS A 566 6.25 106.33 86.83
N ASP A 567 7.43 105.72 86.95
CA ASP A 567 8.26 105.83 88.15
C ASP A 567 8.77 107.27 88.36
N ARG A 568 9.14 107.96 87.27
CA ARG A 568 9.50 109.39 87.34
C ARG A 568 8.32 110.28 87.73
N VAL A 569 7.12 110.01 87.20
CA VAL A 569 5.89 110.72 87.61
C VAL A 569 5.59 110.44 89.09
N LYS A 570 5.76 109.20 89.55
CA LYS A 570 5.56 108.82 90.95
C LYS A 570 6.56 109.51 91.88
N SER A 571 7.83 109.64 91.48
CA SER A 571 8.83 110.44 92.20
C SER A 571 8.39 111.90 92.31
N LEU A 572 7.99 112.52 91.19
CA LEU A 572 7.51 113.90 91.18
C LEU A 572 6.22 114.09 92.01
N GLN A 573 5.36 113.08 92.10
CA GLN A 573 4.20 113.08 92.99
C GLN A 573 4.60 112.97 94.46
N THR A 574 5.59 112.15 94.82
CA THR A 574 6.12 112.12 96.20
C THR A 574 6.81 113.43 96.54
N ASP A 575 7.61 113.99 95.63
CA ASP A 575 8.29 115.28 95.79
C ASP A 575 7.27 116.42 95.97
N SER A 576 6.19 116.44 95.16
CA SER A 576 5.05 117.35 95.34
C SER A 576 4.42 117.18 96.72
N SER A 577 4.05 115.96 97.12
CA SER A 577 3.42 115.73 98.43
C SER A 577 4.31 116.09 99.61
N ASN A 578 5.64 115.97 99.45
CA ASN A 578 6.62 116.44 100.43
C ASN A 578 6.66 117.98 100.49
N THR A 579 6.61 118.67 99.34
CA THR A 579 6.49 120.14 99.32
C THR A 579 5.14 120.64 99.81
N ASP A 580 4.04 119.94 99.53
CA ASP A 580 2.69 120.27 100.01
C ASP A 580 2.63 120.11 101.54
N THR A 581 3.25 119.05 102.09
CA THR A 581 3.39 118.84 103.53
C THR A 581 4.28 119.92 104.17
N ALA A 582 5.40 120.29 103.52
CA ALA A 582 6.28 121.34 104.01
C ALA A 582 5.60 122.73 103.99
N LEU A 583 4.81 123.03 102.96
CA LEU A 583 3.97 124.23 102.89
C LEU A 583 2.92 124.22 103.99
N ALA A 584 2.20 123.12 104.22
CA ALA A 584 1.23 123.01 105.31
C ALA A 584 1.86 123.26 106.70
N THR A 585 3.04 122.71 106.99
CA THR A 585 3.75 123.02 108.25
C THR A 585 4.27 124.45 108.34
N LEU A 586 4.57 125.10 107.21
CA LEU A 586 4.91 126.53 107.19
C LEU A 586 3.67 127.42 107.37
N GLU A 587 2.51 127.04 106.84
CA GLU A 587 1.23 127.70 107.07
C GLU A 587 0.78 127.55 108.52
N GLU A 588 0.91 126.36 109.11
CA GLU A 588 0.63 126.09 110.54
C GLU A 588 1.53 126.96 111.44
N ALA A 589 2.86 126.96 111.21
CA ALA A 589 3.81 127.79 111.94
C ALA A 589 3.69 129.31 111.68
N LEU A 590 2.99 129.71 110.62
CA LEU A 590 2.58 131.11 110.38
C LEU A 590 1.25 131.45 111.07
N SER A 591 0.40 130.46 111.37
CA SER A 591 -0.88 130.65 112.05
C SER A 591 -0.77 130.70 113.59
N GLU A 592 0.31 130.14 114.17
CA GLU A 592 0.62 130.24 115.60
C GLU A 592 1.20 131.62 116.02
N LYS A 593 1.22 132.62 115.15
CA LYS A 593 2.11 133.81 115.26
C LYS A 593 1.43 135.16 115.04
#